data_AF-A0A350IJE9-F1
#
_entry.id   AF-A0A350IJE9-F1
#
_cell.length_a   1.000
_cell.length_b   1.000
_cell.length_c   1.000
_cell.angle_alpha   90.00
_cell.angle_beta   90.00
_cell.angle_gamma   90.00
#
_symmetry.space_group_name_H-M   'P 1'
#
loop_
_entity.id
_entity.type
_entity.pdbx_description
1 polymer ?
#
loop_
_entity_poly.entity_id
_entity_poly.type
_entity_poly.pdbx_seq_one_letter_code
_entity_poly.pdbx_strand_id
1 'polypeptide(L)'
;MDIMTQNNQKKTRKEKAHPLTIAMQIRIAKHKEKYPEMPYTALAELFNVTYDQARQSHKRFLKGRLNRGTKRMPVQSIEKIKNEKSANAIIDSQFHTALASLEQDNQISAIERINALEKISRIKKLLQSVELTEHIKRADSDVIAAIIRRFLPDSSNEEIIKIYREEYSKLEMEKGNWNT
;
A
#
# COMPACT_ATOMS: atom_id res chain seq x y z
N MET A 1 27.57 69.33 -26.45
CA MET A 1 26.40 68.77 -25.73
C MET A 1 25.91 67.59 -26.55
N ASP A 2 26.48 66.41 -26.31
CA ASP A 2 26.11 65.18 -27.04
C ASP A 2 25.13 64.36 -26.21
N ILE A 3 23.95 64.12 -26.79
CA ILE A 3 22.83 63.42 -26.16
C ILE A 3 23.06 61.91 -26.35
N MET A 4 23.48 61.23 -25.28
CA MET A 4 23.58 59.78 -25.21
C MET A 4 22.21 59.13 -25.45
N THR A 5 22.03 58.51 -26.61
CA THR A 5 20.82 57.76 -26.96
C THR A 5 20.95 56.33 -26.42
N GLN A 6 20.33 56.04 -25.27
CA GLN A 6 20.29 54.69 -24.70
C GLN A 6 19.33 53.79 -25.51
N ASN A 7 19.90 52.89 -26.30
CA ASN A 7 19.18 51.85 -27.03
C ASN A 7 18.54 50.84 -26.07
N ASN A 8 17.28 51.07 -25.73
CA ASN A 8 16.46 50.22 -24.88
C ASN A 8 15.91 49.04 -25.71
N GLN A 9 16.78 48.09 -26.08
CA GLN A 9 16.34 46.85 -26.73
C GLN A 9 15.55 46.00 -25.74
N LYS A 10 14.23 46.06 -25.87
CA LYS A 10 13.25 45.22 -25.18
C LYS A 10 13.61 43.73 -25.43
N LYS A 11 14.27 43.08 -24.46
CA LYS A 11 14.53 41.64 -24.49
C LYS A 11 13.19 40.90 -24.59
N THR A 12 12.85 40.41 -25.77
CA THR A 12 11.70 39.52 -25.97
C THR A 12 11.97 38.24 -25.18
N ARG A 13 11.07 37.91 -24.24
CA ARG A 13 11.17 36.69 -23.44
C ARG A 13 11.08 35.51 -24.39
N LYS A 14 12.14 34.70 -24.45
CA LYS A 14 12.14 33.45 -25.23
C LYS A 14 11.01 32.55 -24.70
N GLU A 15 10.14 32.09 -25.59
CA GLU A 15 9.09 31.14 -25.25
C GLU A 15 9.72 29.85 -24.71
N LYS A 16 9.17 29.34 -23.61
CA LYS A 16 9.66 28.11 -22.98
C LYS A 16 9.12 26.91 -23.74
N ALA A 17 9.99 25.94 -24.03
CA ALA A 17 9.57 24.67 -24.63
C ALA A 17 8.55 23.93 -23.74
N HIS A 18 7.59 23.26 -24.36
CA HIS A 18 6.60 22.45 -23.65
C HIS A 18 7.25 21.30 -22.87
N PRO A 19 6.78 21.01 -21.64
CA PRO A 19 7.35 19.95 -20.82
C PRO A 19 7.14 18.56 -21.46
N LEU A 20 8.15 17.70 -21.39
CA LEU A 20 8.07 16.33 -21.89
C LEU A 20 7.24 15.42 -20.97
N THR A 21 6.52 14.47 -21.55
CA THR A 21 5.87 13.40 -20.77
C THR A 21 6.90 12.54 -20.04
N ILE A 22 6.52 11.95 -18.90
CA ILE A 22 7.41 11.06 -18.12
C ILE A 22 7.90 9.88 -18.98
N ALA A 23 7.01 9.31 -19.80
CA ALA A 23 7.35 8.22 -20.71
C ALA A 23 8.44 8.62 -21.73
N MET A 24 8.36 9.83 -22.29
CA MET A 24 9.38 10.34 -23.22
C MET A 24 10.72 10.58 -22.51
N GLN A 25 10.70 11.19 -21.32
CA GLN A 25 11.92 11.40 -20.52
C GLN A 25 12.63 10.07 -20.21
N ILE A 26 11.87 9.02 -19.88
CA ILE A 26 12.41 7.67 -19.63
C ILE A 26 12.99 7.06 -20.91
N ARG A 27 12.33 7.19 -22.07
CA ARG A 27 12.85 6.69 -23.35
C ARG A 27 14.19 7.33 -23.71
N ILE A 28 14.30 8.65 -23.61
CA ILE A 28 15.53 9.39 -23.87
C ILE A 28 16.65 8.91 -22.94
N ALA A 29 16.35 8.83 -21.63
CA ALA A 29 17.36 8.44 -20.64
C ALA A 29 17.87 7.01 -20.86
N LYS A 30 16.98 6.05 -21.13
CA LYS A 30 17.36 4.66 -21.45
C LYS A 30 18.17 4.55 -22.74
N HIS A 31 17.88 5.39 -23.75
CA HIS A 31 18.65 5.39 -24.98
C HIS A 31 20.09 5.89 -24.74
N LYS A 32 20.25 6.94 -23.93
CA LYS A 32 21.58 7.44 -23.52
C LYS A 32 22.36 6.43 -22.67
N GLU A 33 21.68 5.67 -21.81
CA GLU A 33 22.27 4.57 -21.04
C GLU A 33 22.78 3.45 -21.96
N LYS A 34 22.04 3.14 -23.04
CA LYS A 34 22.43 2.14 -24.05
C LYS A 34 23.58 2.62 -24.95
N TYR A 35 23.68 3.91 -25.24
CA TYR A 35 24.70 4.51 -26.11
C TYR A 35 25.40 5.69 -25.41
N PRO A 36 26.36 5.42 -24.49
CA PRO A 36 27.00 6.46 -23.68
C PRO A 36 27.78 7.50 -24.49
N GLU A 37 28.34 7.12 -25.63
CA GLU A 37 29.13 8.01 -26.50
C GLU A 37 28.26 8.98 -27.32
N MET A 38 26.95 8.72 -27.44
CA MET A 38 26.06 9.55 -28.26
C MET A 38 25.90 10.96 -27.65
N PRO A 39 26.22 12.07 -28.34
CA PRO A 39 26.08 13.40 -27.78
C PRO A 39 24.61 13.78 -27.55
N TYR A 40 24.35 14.68 -26.61
CA TYR A 40 22.97 15.12 -26.30
C TYR A 40 22.31 15.88 -27.45
N THR A 41 23.08 16.45 -28.39
CA THR A 41 22.58 17.05 -29.63
C THR A 41 21.96 16.00 -30.55
N ALA A 42 22.66 14.88 -30.78
CA ALA A 42 22.14 13.76 -31.56
C ALA A 42 20.89 13.14 -30.90
N LEU A 43 20.87 13.06 -29.57
CA LEU A 43 19.67 12.63 -28.82
C LEU A 43 18.50 13.61 -28.97
N ALA A 44 18.78 14.91 -28.97
CA ALA A 44 17.77 15.95 -29.13
C ALA A 44 17.12 15.84 -30.51
N GLU A 45 17.92 15.66 -31.56
CA GLU A 45 17.46 15.43 -32.93
C GLU A 45 16.65 14.12 -33.05
N LEU A 46 17.18 13.01 -32.51
CA LEU A 46 16.54 11.69 -32.59
C LEU A 46 15.14 11.66 -31.97
N PHE A 47 14.94 12.39 -30.88
CA PHE A 47 13.66 12.43 -30.16
C PHE A 47 12.81 13.67 -30.47
N ASN A 48 13.28 14.57 -31.34
CA ASN A 48 12.66 15.87 -31.64
C ASN A 48 12.37 16.69 -30.36
N VAL A 49 13.38 16.83 -29.51
CA VAL A 49 13.32 17.56 -28.23
C VAL A 49 14.46 18.58 -28.16
N THR A 50 14.42 19.50 -27.21
CA THR A 50 15.55 20.42 -27.02
C THR A 50 16.73 19.73 -26.33
N TYR A 51 17.95 20.23 -26.58
CA TYR A 51 19.17 19.75 -25.92
C TYR A 51 19.04 19.67 -24.39
N ASP A 52 18.48 20.72 -23.78
CA ASP A 52 18.29 20.78 -22.33
C ASP A 52 17.28 19.74 -21.83
N GLN A 53 16.22 19.49 -22.59
CA GLN A 53 15.25 18.45 -22.26
C GLN A 53 15.90 17.06 -22.29
N ALA A 54 16.73 16.77 -23.28
CA ALA A 54 17.45 15.50 -23.37
C ALA A 54 18.42 15.31 -22.20
N ARG A 55 19.25 16.33 -21.93
CA ARG A 55 20.21 16.33 -20.82
C ARG A 55 19.52 16.20 -19.45
N GLN A 56 18.45 16.96 -19.23
CA GLN A 56 17.72 16.95 -17.97
C GLN A 56 16.99 15.62 -17.73
N SER A 57 16.45 15.01 -18.78
CA SER A 57 15.84 13.67 -18.71
C SER A 57 16.87 12.63 -18.23
N HIS A 58 18.04 12.59 -18.84
CA HIS A 58 19.12 11.68 -18.41
C HIS A 58 19.57 11.97 -16.97
N LYS A 59 19.77 13.24 -16.60
CA LYS A 59 20.15 13.65 -15.24
C LYS A 59 19.12 13.23 -14.19
N ARG A 60 17.82 13.39 -14.47
CA ARG A 60 16.75 12.97 -13.54
C ARG A 60 16.67 11.45 -13.41
N PHE A 61 16.99 10.71 -14.47
CA PHE A 61 17.04 9.26 -14.45
C PHE A 61 18.20 8.73 -13.59
N LEU A 62 19.41 9.27 -13.78
CA LEU A 62 20.57 8.92 -12.93
C LEU A 62 20.34 9.23 -11.45
N LYS A 63 19.53 10.26 -11.15
CA LYS A 63 19.12 10.60 -9.76
C LYS A 63 17.97 9.73 -9.22
N GLY A 64 17.51 8.72 -9.95
CA GLY A 64 16.37 7.88 -9.56
C GLY A 64 15.02 8.60 -9.56
N ARG A 65 14.95 9.87 -9.99
CA ARG A 65 13.71 10.67 -10.02
C ARG A 65 12.78 10.31 -11.18
N LEU A 66 13.26 9.49 -12.12
CA LEU A 66 12.47 8.90 -13.19
C LEU A 66 12.36 7.38 -13.02
N ASN A 67 12.54 6.86 -11.79
CA ASN A 67 12.49 5.43 -11.57
C ASN A 67 11.10 4.87 -11.86
N ARG A 68 11.07 4.19 -13.01
CA ARG A 68 10.49 2.87 -13.29
C ARG A 68 9.32 2.62 -12.36
N GLY A 69 8.11 2.98 -12.82
CA GLY A 69 6.88 2.58 -12.14
C GLY A 69 7.08 1.14 -11.67
N THR A 70 7.00 0.94 -10.35
CA THR A 70 7.20 -0.37 -9.74
C THR A 70 6.41 -1.35 -10.59
N LYS A 71 7.06 -2.41 -11.08
CA LYS A 71 6.35 -3.44 -11.85
C LYS A 71 5.12 -3.77 -11.03
N ARG A 72 3.93 -3.43 -11.54
CA ARG A 72 2.69 -3.78 -10.85
C ARG A 72 2.72 -5.29 -10.79
N MET A 73 2.99 -5.80 -9.61
CA MET A 73 2.83 -7.22 -9.35
C MET A 73 1.38 -7.55 -9.74
N PRO A 74 1.15 -8.62 -10.52
CA PRO A 74 -0.22 -9.05 -10.78
C PRO A 74 -0.90 -9.22 -9.43
N VAL A 75 -2.03 -8.54 -9.25
CA VAL A 75 -2.83 -8.67 -8.03
C VAL A 75 -3.25 -10.13 -7.96
N GLN A 76 -2.79 -10.86 -6.95
CA GLN A 76 -3.23 -12.24 -6.73
C GLN A 76 -4.74 -12.25 -6.54
N SER A 77 -5.44 -13.24 -7.10
CA SER A 77 -6.88 -13.36 -6.92
C SER A 77 -7.20 -13.52 -5.43
N ILE A 78 -8.28 -12.87 -4.98
CA ILE A 78 -8.73 -12.91 -3.58
C ILE A 78 -8.95 -14.36 -3.12
N GLU A 79 -9.46 -15.22 -4.01
CA GLU A 79 -9.70 -16.64 -3.75
C GLU A 79 -8.42 -17.40 -3.43
N LYS A 80 -7.34 -17.12 -4.17
CA LYS A 80 -6.04 -17.74 -3.92
C LYS A 80 -5.48 -17.35 -2.56
N ILE A 81 -5.62 -16.07 -2.20
CA ILE A 81 -5.17 -15.54 -0.91
C ILE A 81 -5.97 -16.18 0.24
N LYS A 82 -7.30 -16.29 0.10
CA LYS A 82 -8.17 -16.90 1.12
C LYS A 82 -7.87 -18.39 1.34
N ASN A 83 -7.50 -19.11 0.29
CA ASN A 83 -7.20 -20.53 0.38
C ASN A 83 -5.83 -20.82 1.01
N GLU A 84 -4.86 -19.92 0.84
CA GLU A 84 -3.50 -20.11 1.33
C GLU A 84 -3.30 -19.62 2.77
N LYS A 85 -3.99 -18.55 3.18
CA LYS A 85 -3.76 -17.92 4.48
C LYS A 85 -5.06 -17.40 5.10
N SER A 86 -5.20 -17.58 6.41
CA SER A 86 -6.23 -16.88 7.17
C SER A 86 -5.99 -15.36 7.13
N ALA A 87 -7.06 -14.57 7.28
CA ALA A 87 -6.95 -13.12 7.34
C ALA A 87 -5.96 -12.67 8.43
N ASN A 88 -5.99 -13.32 9.59
CA ASN A 88 -5.09 -13.03 10.71
C ASN A 88 -3.63 -13.29 10.33
N ALA A 89 -3.33 -14.42 9.66
CA ALA A 89 -1.98 -14.75 9.21
C ALA A 89 -1.44 -13.76 8.16
N ILE A 90 -2.32 -13.22 7.30
CA ILE A 90 -1.93 -12.18 6.34
C ILE A 90 -1.57 -10.90 7.07
N ILE A 91 -2.42 -10.44 8.00
CA ILE A 91 -2.18 -9.21 8.76
C ILE A 91 -0.90 -9.33 9.59
N ASP A 92 -0.67 -10.48 10.23
CA ASP A 92 0.55 -10.74 11.01
C ASP A 92 1.82 -10.70 10.14
N SER A 93 1.77 -11.34 8.96
CA SER A 93 2.87 -11.27 8.00
C SER A 93 3.14 -9.83 7.51
N GLN A 94 2.09 -9.04 7.27
CA GLN A 94 2.23 -7.62 6.90
C GLN A 94 2.77 -6.78 8.05
N PHE A 95 2.37 -7.06 9.28
CA PHE A 95 2.89 -6.41 10.49
C PHE A 95 4.41 -6.60 10.61
N HIS A 96 4.89 -7.84 10.49
CA HIS A 96 6.33 -8.13 10.55
C HIS A 96 7.11 -7.50 9.39
N THR A 97 6.55 -7.53 8.18
CA THR A 97 7.17 -6.92 7.00
C THR A 97 7.28 -5.40 7.16
N ALA A 98 6.24 -4.75 7.66
CA ALA A 98 6.23 -3.31 7.90
C ALA A 98 7.25 -2.90 8.97
N LEU A 99 7.37 -3.66 10.06
CA LEU A 99 8.40 -3.43 11.08
C LEU A 99 9.81 -3.56 10.52
N ALA A 100 10.11 -4.64 9.80
CA ALA A 100 11.42 -4.86 9.20
C ALA A 100 11.77 -3.74 8.21
N SER A 101 10.79 -3.27 7.44
CA SER A 101 10.97 -2.18 6.47
C SER A 101 11.27 -0.85 7.17
N LEU A 102 10.57 -0.54 8.27
CA LEU A 102 10.84 0.66 9.09
C LEU A 102 12.20 0.61 9.77
N GLU A 103 12.63 -0.56 10.23
CA GLU A 103 13.93 -0.73 10.85
C GLU A 103 15.07 -0.44 9.87
N GLN A 104 14.95 -0.94 8.63
CA GLN A 104 15.96 -0.80 7.58
C GLN A 104 16.04 0.61 6.98
N ASP A 105 14.95 1.37 6.97
CA ASP A 105 14.90 2.67 6.30
C ASP A 105 15.42 3.82 7.17
N ASN A 106 16.73 4.10 7.06
CA ASN A 106 17.40 5.19 7.76
C ASN A 106 17.05 6.60 7.22
N GLN A 107 16.28 6.73 6.14
CA GLN A 107 15.92 8.03 5.54
C GLN A 107 14.63 8.63 6.12
N ILE A 108 13.84 7.84 6.86
CA ILE A 108 12.58 8.28 7.44
C ILE A 108 12.85 9.20 8.65
N SER A 109 12.12 10.32 8.72
CA SER A 109 12.22 11.20 9.88
C SER A 109 11.72 10.52 11.17
N ALA A 110 12.27 10.91 12.32
CA ALA A 110 11.87 10.32 13.61
C ALA A 110 10.36 10.42 13.87
N ILE A 111 9.73 11.54 13.50
CA ILE A 111 8.29 11.78 13.66
C ILE A 111 7.46 10.83 12.79
N GLU A 112 7.82 10.68 11.51
CA GLU A 112 7.14 9.74 10.61
C GLU A 112 7.30 8.29 11.09
N ARG A 113 8.49 7.94 11.59
CA ARG A 113 8.76 6.61 12.16
C ARG A 113 7.88 6.34 13.38
N ILE A 114 7.74 7.29 14.31
CA ILE A 114 6.86 7.17 15.49
C ILE A 114 5.40 6.98 15.05
N ASN A 115 4.92 7.81 14.11
CA ASN A 115 3.55 7.71 13.60
C ASN A 115 3.28 6.35 12.91
N ALA A 116 4.25 5.81 12.18
CA ALA A 116 4.14 4.50 11.56
C ALA A 116 4.10 3.37 12.61
N LEU A 117 4.98 3.43 13.62
CA LEU A 117 5.00 2.48 14.73
C LEU A 117 3.69 2.49 15.52
N GLU A 118 3.10 3.66 15.73
CA GLU A 118 1.80 3.76 16.41
C GLU A 118 0.69 3.05 15.63
N LYS A 119 0.62 3.25 14.31
CA LYS A 119 -0.35 2.57 13.44
C LYS A 119 -0.15 1.05 13.46
N ILE A 120 1.10 0.60 13.37
CA ILE A 120 1.48 -0.82 13.47
C ILE A 120 1.07 -1.41 14.82
N SER A 121 1.28 -0.68 15.92
CA SER A 121 0.86 -1.09 17.26
C SER A 121 -0.65 -1.26 17.39
N ARG A 122 -1.43 -0.34 16.79
CA ARG A 122 -2.91 -0.46 16.76
C ARG A 122 -3.38 -1.72 16.03
N ILE A 123 -2.75 -2.06 14.90
CA ILE A 123 -3.06 -3.29 14.15
C ILE A 123 -2.80 -4.52 15.02
N LYS A 124 -1.66 -4.58 15.71
CA LYS A 124 -1.34 -5.69 16.62
C LYS A 124 -2.34 -5.85 17.76
N LYS A 125 -2.74 -4.74 18.39
CA LYS A 125 -3.77 -4.77 19.45
C LYS A 125 -5.10 -5.32 18.94
N LEU A 126 -5.50 -4.93 17.72
CA LEU A 126 -6.72 -5.42 17.10
C LEU A 126 -6.64 -6.93 16.82
N LEU A 127 -5.51 -7.42 16.30
CA LEU A 127 -5.29 -8.85 16.10
C LEU A 127 -5.41 -9.64 17.40
N GLN A 128 -4.72 -9.20 18.46
CA GLN A 128 -4.79 -9.84 19.78
C GLN A 128 -6.22 -9.86 20.33
N SER A 129 -6.98 -8.78 20.14
CA SER A 129 -8.38 -8.73 20.55
C SER A 129 -9.25 -9.72 19.77
N VAL A 130 -9.01 -9.91 18.47
CA VAL A 130 -9.74 -10.88 17.65
C VAL A 130 -9.40 -12.31 18.08
N GLU A 131 -8.11 -12.62 18.28
CA GLU A 131 -7.65 -13.92 18.76
C GLU A 131 -8.25 -14.27 20.12
N LEU A 132 -8.21 -13.32 21.08
CA LEU A 132 -8.84 -13.50 22.39
C LEU A 132 -10.35 -13.75 22.25
N THR A 133 -11.04 -13.00 21.38
CA THR A 133 -12.47 -13.19 21.14
C THR A 133 -12.76 -14.57 20.56
N GLU A 134 -11.94 -15.07 19.62
CA GLU A 134 -12.09 -16.42 19.08
C GLU A 134 -11.84 -17.50 20.14
N HIS A 135 -10.81 -17.33 20.97
CA HIS A 135 -10.52 -18.24 22.08
C HIS A 135 -11.64 -18.28 23.12
N ILE A 136 -12.18 -17.11 23.50
CA ILE A 136 -13.32 -17.01 24.42
C ILE A 136 -14.52 -17.70 23.82
N LYS A 137 -14.87 -17.42 22.55
CA LYS A 137 -15.98 -18.10 21.87
C LYS A 137 -15.83 -19.62 21.84
N ARG A 138 -14.62 -20.14 21.63
CA ARG A 138 -14.35 -21.59 21.68
C ARG A 138 -14.50 -22.14 23.09
N ALA A 139 -13.92 -21.49 24.09
CA ALA A 139 -14.05 -21.90 25.49
C ALA A 139 -15.53 -21.89 25.93
N ASP A 140 -16.29 -20.86 25.59
CA ASP A 140 -17.72 -20.79 25.82
C ASP A 140 -18.46 -21.94 25.12
N SER A 141 -18.07 -22.28 23.89
CA SER A 141 -18.65 -23.41 23.15
C SER A 141 -18.39 -24.74 23.86
N ASP A 142 -17.18 -24.96 24.39
CA ASP A 142 -16.83 -26.17 25.13
C ASP A 142 -17.58 -26.24 26.47
N VAL A 143 -17.73 -25.13 27.18
CA VAL A 143 -18.52 -25.04 28.40
C VAL A 143 -19.99 -25.32 28.12
N ILE A 144 -20.56 -24.74 27.06
CA ILE A 144 -21.95 -24.99 26.64
C ILE A 144 -22.14 -26.46 26.29
N ALA A 145 -21.21 -27.06 25.53
CA ALA A 145 -21.25 -28.47 25.20
C ALA A 145 -21.19 -29.36 26.44
N ALA A 146 -20.36 -29.01 27.43
CA ALA A 146 -20.29 -29.72 28.71
C ALA A 146 -21.58 -29.57 29.53
N ILE A 147 -22.20 -28.39 29.55
CA ILE A 147 -23.49 -28.15 30.21
C ILE A 147 -24.57 -29.01 29.56
N ILE A 148 -24.70 -29.01 28.23
CA ILE A 148 -25.72 -29.79 27.53
C ILE A 148 -25.53 -31.28 27.79
N ARG A 149 -24.30 -31.79 27.72
CA ARG A 149 -24.01 -33.21 28.02
C ARG A 149 -24.30 -33.61 29.47
N ARG A 150 -24.31 -32.67 30.40
CA ARG A 150 -24.72 -32.95 31.79
C ARG A 150 -26.20 -33.34 31.89
N PHE A 151 -27.03 -32.83 30.97
CA PHE A 151 -28.46 -33.15 30.90
C PHE A 151 -28.79 -34.19 29.82
N LEU A 152 -28.00 -34.26 28.75
CA LEU A 152 -28.14 -35.19 27.62
C LEU A 152 -26.77 -35.83 27.29
N PRO A 153 -26.36 -36.87 28.04
CA PRO A 153 -24.99 -37.42 27.95
C PRO A 153 -24.61 -37.96 26.57
N ASP A 154 -25.57 -38.55 25.87
CA ASP A 154 -25.36 -39.20 24.58
C ASP A 154 -25.45 -38.22 23.39
N SER A 155 -25.65 -36.92 23.65
CA SER A 155 -25.80 -35.95 22.58
C SER A 155 -24.53 -35.76 21.75
N SER A 156 -24.71 -35.83 20.44
CA SER A 156 -23.64 -35.59 19.46
C SER A 156 -23.29 -34.10 19.36
N ASN A 157 -22.11 -33.78 18.80
CA ASN A 157 -21.73 -32.38 18.54
C ASN A 157 -22.73 -31.67 17.62
N GLU A 158 -23.33 -32.38 16.66
CA GLU A 158 -24.30 -31.82 15.72
C GLU A 158 -25.61 -31.44 16.42
N GLU A 159 -26.08 -32.28 17.34
CA GLU A 159 -27.26 -31.99 18.17
C GLU A 159 -27.00 -30.80 19.10
N ILE A 160 -25.83 -30.74 19.72
CA ILE A 160 -25.42 -29.61 20.57
C ILE A 160 -25.42 -28.29 19.77
N ILE A 161 -24.87 -28.30 18.56
CA ILE A 161 -24.87 -27.11 17.68
C ILE A 161 -26.30 -26.72 17.30
N LYS A 162 -27.17 -27.70 17.04
CA LYS A 162 -28.58 -27.44 16.73
C LYS A 162 -29.31 -26.79 17.91
N ILE A 163 -29.18 -27.36 19.11
CA ILE A 163 -29.75 -26.80 20.35
C ILE A 163 -29.27 -25.37 20.57
N TYR A 164 -27.96 -25.13 20.43
CA TYR A 164 -27.38 -23.80 20.59
C TYR A 164 -27.96 -22.78 19.59
N ARG A 165 -28.09 -23.15 18.31
CA ARG A 165 -28.65 -22.27 17.28
C ARG A 165 -30.12 -21.93 17.52
N GLU A 166 -30.92 -22.93 17.91
CA GLU A 166 -32.34 -22.72 18.22
C GLU A 166 -32.53 -21.75 19.38
N GLU A 167 -31.77 -21.92 20.47
CA GLU A 167 -31.82 -21.02 21.63
C GLU A 167 -31.28 -19.62 21.33
N TYR A 168 -30.20 -19.53 20.55
CA TYR A 168 -29.65 -18.24 20.12
C TYR A 168 -30.66 -17.44 19.27
N SER A 169 -31.35 -18.10 18.34
CA SER A 169 -32.39 -17.45 17.52
C SER A 169 -33.59 -16.97 18.34
N LYS A 170 -34.02 -17.73 19.38
CA LYS A 170 -35.07 -17.27 20.31
C LYS A 170 -34.64 -16.00 21.05
N LEU A 171 -33.41 -15.98 21.57
CA LEU A 171 -32.81 -14.83 22.25
C LEU A 171 -32.74 -13.58 21.36
N GLU A 172 -32.40 -13.71 20.07
CA GLU A 172 -32.41 -12.57 19.14
C GLU A 172 -33.82 -12.04 18.87
N MET A 173 -34.81 -12.92 18.70
CA MET A 173 -36.21 -12.52 18.53
C MET A 173 -36.74 -11.78 19.77
N GLU A 174 -36.40 -12.26 20.96
CA GLU A 174 -36.76 -11.59 22.20
C GLU A 174 -36.13 -10.20 22.27
N LYS A 175 -34.82 -10.06 22.07
CA LYS A 175 -34.12 -8.76 22.08
C LYS A 175 -34.65 -7.76 21.05
N GLY A 176 -35.08 -8.24 19.87
CA GLY A 176 -35.70 -7.41 18.85
C GLY A 176 -37.03 -6.78 19.30
N ASN A 177 -37.81 -7.51 20.12
CA ASN A 177 -39.10 -7.04 20.64
C ASN A 177 -38.97 -6.04 21.80
N TRP A 178 -37.80 -5.89 22.43
CA TRP A 178 -37.57 -4.89 23.49
C TRP A 178 -37.21 -3.49 22.96
N ASN A 179 -36.96 -3.35 21.66
CA ASN A 179 -36.56 -2.09 21.02
C ASN A 179 -37.70 -1.41 20.22
N THR A 180 -38.93 -1.91 20.33
CA THR A 180 -40.18 -1.31 19.84
C THR A 180 -41.04 -0.87 21.01
#